data_AF-A0A0G4EWF9-F1
#
_entry.id   AF-A0A0G4EWF9-F1
#
_cell.length_a   1.000
_cell.length_b   1.000
_cell.length_c   1.000
_cell.angle_alpha   90.00
_cell.angle_beta   90.00
_cell.angle_gamma   90.00
#
_symmetry.space_group_name_H-M   'P 1'
#
loop_
_entity.id
_entity.type
_entity.pdbx_description
1 polymer ?
#
loop_
_entity_poly.entity_id
_entity_poly.type
_entity_poly.pdbx_seq_one_letter_code
_entity_poly.pdbx_strand_id
1 'polypeptide(L)'
;MVTMMAKYRVKDGKMEAVKKIVNDVFVKNAKDGLEISGVLYYYWSTAGTQADAYVCAQEAYDSAASLKKHLQQGGAVKEGRDKFQKLVNLESCVISGPQEELDKLKDEAAEYNAITRIIFAHI
;
A
#
# COMPACT_ATOMS: atom_id res chain seq x y z
N MET A 1 -15.73 0.84 3.86
CA MET A 1 -14.55 0.36 3.11
C MET A 1 -13.70 1.54 2.71
N VAL A 2 -12.39 1.41 2.89
CA VAL A 2 -11.35 2.32 2.43
C VAL A 2 -10.43 1.56 1.48
N THR A 3 -9.98 2.20 0.41
CA THR A 3 -8.97 1.64 -0.50
C THR A 3 -7.71 2.49 -0.50
N MET A 4 -6.56 1.84 -0.68
CA MET A 4 -5.28 2.51 -0.90
C MET A 4 -4.67 1.96 -2.19
N MET A 5 -4.31 2.86 -3.10
CA MET A 5 -3.62 2.54 -4.33
C MET A 5 -2.32 3.32 -4.37
N ALA A 6 -1.18 2.63 -4.36
CA ALA A 6 0.13 3.24 -4.39
C ALA A 6 0.92 2.76 -5.60
N LYS A 7 1.48 3.71 -6.35
CA LYS A 7 2.37 3.45 -7.49
C LYS A 7 3.76 3.90 -7.12
N TYR A 8 4.70 2.97 -7.26
CA TYR A 8 6.10 3.20 -6.96
C TYR A 8 6.95 3.02 -8.21
N ARG A 9 7.78 4.01 -8.52
CA ARG A 9 8.85 3.86 -9.50
C ARG A 9 9.97 3.04 -8.90
N VAL A 10 10.39 2.00 -9.59
CA VAL A 10 11.49 1.15 -9.16
C VAL A 10 12.80 1.76 -9.64
N LYS A 11 13.80 1.84 -8.74
CA LYS A 11 15.15 2.31 -9.11
C LYS A 11 15.83 1.31 -10.05
N ASP A 12 16.69 1.81 -10.93
CA ASP A 12 17.33 1.02 -11.98
C ASP A 12 17.98 -0.27 -11.45
N GLY A 13 17.67 -1.39 -12.10
CA GLY A 13 18.17 -2.71 -11.75
C GLY A 13 17.67 -3.27 -10.42
N LYS A 14 16.69 -2.65 -9.75
CA LYS A 14 16.17 -3.10 -8.44
C LYS A 14 14.89 -3.93 -8.49
N MET A 15 14.29 -4.13 -9.66
CA MET A 15 12.99 -4.83 -9.81
C MET A 15 12.96 -6.21 -9.15
N GLU A 16 13.97 -7.04 -9.32
CA GLU A 16 13.96 -8.38 -8.71
C GLU A 16 14.05 -8.33 -7.18
N ALA A 17 14.83 -7.40 -6.62
CA ALA A 17 14.88 -7.18 -5.18
C ALA A 17 13.54 -6.66 -4.63
N VAL A 18 12.87 -5.77 -5.38
CA VAL A 18 11.53 -5.27 -5.05
C VAL A 18 10.51 -6.41 -5.06
N LYS A 19 10.45 -7.22 -6.13
CA LYS A 19 9.54 -8.39 -6.22
C LYS A 19 9.76 -9.37 -5.09
N LYS A 20 11.02 -9.62 -4.70
CA LYS A 20 11.33 -10.49 -3.58
C LYS A 20 10.75 -9.97 -2.27
N ILE A 21 10.91 -8.68 -1.96
CA ILE A 21 10.32 -8.08 -0.76
C ILE A 21 8.79 -8.12 -0.81
N VAL A 22 8.20 -7.75 -1.95
CA VAL A 22 6.74 -7.79 -2.12
C VAL A 22 6.20 -9.19 -1.88
N ASN A 23 6.79 -10.22 -2.48
CA ASN A 23 6.29 -11.59 -2.33
C ASN A 23 6.58 -12.18 -0.94
N ASP A 24 7.83 -12.09 -0.48
CA ASP A 24 8.28 -12.81 0.72
C ASP A 24 7.86 -12.13 2.01
N VAL A 25 7.62 -10.81 1.96
CA VAL A 25 7.20 -10.04 3.13
C VAL A 25 5.74 -9.65 3.01
N PHE A 26 5.37 -8.84 2.04
CA PHE A 26 4.04 -8.22 2.03
C PHE A 26 2.93 -9.19 1.65
N VAL A 27 3.05 -9.88 0.51
CA VAL A 27 2.06 -10.86 0.05
C VAL A 27 2.05 -12.08 0.95
N LYS A 28 3.21 -12.56 1.39
CA LYS A 28 3.28 -13.65 2.36
C LYS A 28 2.62 -13.29 3.68
N ASN A 29 2.90 -12.12 4.25
CA ASN A 29 2.19 -11.68 5.45
C ASN A 29 0.68 -11.54 5.18
N ALA A 30 0.30 -10.99 4.02
CA ALA A 30 -1.09 -10.89 3.59
C ALA A 30 -1.82 -12.24 3.54
N LYS A 31 -1.14 -13.30 3.08
CA LYS A 31 -1.70 -14.66 2.94
C LYS A 31 -1.62 -15.49 4.22
N ASP A 32 -0.49 -15.46 4.90
CA ASP A 32 -0.15 -16.39 5.98
C ASP A 32 -0.48 -15.83 7.37
N GLY A 33 -0.70 -14.52 7.52
CA GLY A 33 -0.70 -13.94 8.85
C GLY A 33 -1.02 -12.45 8.99
N LEU A 34 -1.95 -11.89 8.22
CA LEU A 34 -2.59 -10.65 8.66
C LEU A 34 -3.43 -10.97 9.89
N GLU A 35 -2.88 -10.74 11.08
CA GLU A 35 -3.67 -10.33 12.25
C GLU A 35 -4.31 -8.94 12.05
N ILE A 36 -4.53 -8.52 10.81
CA ILE A 36 -5.30 -7.32 10.49
C ILE A 36 -6.67 -7.80 10.08
N SER A 37 -7.53 -7.92 11.08
CA SER A 37 -8.97 -7.91 10.85
C SER A 37 -9.28 -6.76 9.91
N GLY A 38 -10.00 -7.05 8.83
CA GLY A 38 -10.53 -6.03 7.93
C GLY A 38 -9.79 -5.80 6.62
N VAL A 39 -8.77 -6.59 6.23
CA VAL A 39 -8.26 -6.56 4.85
C VAL A 39 -9.19 -7.35 3.93
N LEU A 40 -9.74 -6.69 2.91
CA LEU A 40 -10.69 -7.24 1.95
C LEU A 40 -10.03 -7.61 0.62
N TYR A 41 -8.97 -6.90 0.25
CA TYR A 41 -8.22 -7.12 -0.99
C TYR A 41 -6.78 -6.66 -0.82
N TYR A 42 -5.84 -7.43 -1.36
CA TYR A 42 -4.41 -7.11 -1.33
C TYR A 42 -3.71 -7.65 -2.57
N TYR A 43 -3.33 -6.76 -3.48
CA TYR A 43 -2.75 -7.15 -4.76
C TYR A 43 -1.61 -6.24 -5.18
N TRP A 44 -0.61 -6.85 -5.81
CA TRP A 44 0.55 -6.18 -6.36
C TRP A 44 0.70 -6.52 -7.84
N SER A 45 0.95 -5.51 -8.65
CA SER A 45 1.29 -5.66 -10.06
C SER A 45 2.55 -4.91 -10.43
N THR A 46 3.17 -5.30 -11.54
CA THR A 46 4.26 -4.56 -12.15
C THR A 46 3.78 -3.91 -13.44
N ALA A 47 4.32 -2.74 -13.78
CA ALA A 47 4.00 -2.04 -15.02
C ALA A 47 5.23 -1.37 -15.62
N GLY A 48 5.13 -1.00 -16.90
CA GLY A 48 6.15 -0.21 -17.60
C GLY A 48 7.24 -1.05 -18.27
N THR A 49 8.34 -0.40 -18.62
CA THR A 49 9.49 -1.01 -19.31
C THR A 49 10.67 -1.19 -18.36
N GLN A 50 11.77 -1.78 -18.81
CA GLN A 50 12.97 -1.90 -17.98
C GLN A 50 13.55 -0.55 -17.54
N ALA A 51 13.43 0.49 -18.37
CA ALA A 51 13.89 1.85 -18.06
C ALA A 51 12.86 2.68 -17.29
N ASP A 52 11.60 2.25 -17.28
CA ASP A 52 10.51 2.95 -16.61
C ASP A 52 9.62 1.95 -15.88
N ALA A 53 10.21 1.26 -14.90
CA ALA A 53 9.60 0.13 -14.22
C ALA A 53 8.85 0.58 -12.97
N TYR A 54 7.64 0.06 -12.77
CA TYR A 54 6.81 0.37 -11.61
C TYR A 54 6.31 -0.89 -10.91
N VAL A 55 6.05 -0.74 -9.62
CA VAL A 55 5.19 -1.66 -8.86
C VAL A 55 4.01 -0.90 -8.30
N CYS A 56 2.83 -1.52 -8.36
CA CYS A 56 1.58 -0.93 -7.93
C CYS A 56 0.95 -1.80 -6.85
N ALA A 57 0.67 -1.23 -5.68
CA ALA A 57 -0.13 -1.84 -4.63
C ALA A 57 -1.59 -1.40 -4.80
N GLN A 58 -2.51 -2.36 -4.68
CA GLN A 58 -3.95 -2.13 -4.68
C GLN A 58 -4.55 -2.88 -3.49
N GLU A 59 -5.13 -2.10 -2.57
CA GLU A 59 -5.48 -2.60 -1.26
C GLU A 59 -6.89 -2.10 -0.89
N ALA A 60 -7.68 -2.95 -0.25
CA ALA A 60 -8.99 -2.60 0.29
C ALA A 60 -9.13 -3.09 1.73
N TYR A 61 -9.72 -2.23 2.55
CA TYR A 61 -9.91 -2.40 3.98
C TYR A 61 -11.36 -2.11 4.36
N ASP A 62 -11.95 -2.85 5.28
CA ASP A 62 -13.32 -2.60 5.75
C ASP A 62 -13.48 -1.19 6.36
N SER A 63 -12.42 -0.68 6.98
CA SER A 63 -12.35 0.59 7.69
C SER A 63 -10.96 1.25 7.64
N ALA A 64 -10.91 2.53 7.99
CA ALA A 64 -9.70 3.32 8.22
C ALA A 64 -8.84 2.75 9.36
N ALA A 65 -9.45 2.20 10.41
CA ALA A 65 -8.73 1.58 11.52
C ALA A 65 -7.90 0.38 11.03
N SER A 66 -8.48 -0.44 10.15
CA SER A 66 -7.80 -1.59 9.54
C SER A 66 -6.61 -1.16 8.66
N LEU A 67 -6.79 -0.12 7.84
CA LEU A 67 -5.67 0.48 7.08
C LEU A 67 -4.58 1.03 8.00
N LYS A 68 -4.94 1.80 9.03
CA LYS A 68 -3.98 2.37 10.00
C LYS A 68 -3.18 1.28 10.69
N LYS A 69 -3.85 0.20 11.11
CA LYS A 69 -3.19 -0.98 11.69
C LYS A 69 -2.20 -1.62 10.70
N HIS A 70 -2.53 -1.68 9.41
CA HIS A 70 -1.61 -2.16 8.36
C HIS A 70 -0.37 -1.28 8.20
N LEU A 71 -0.56 0.04 8.17
CA LEU A 71 0.54 0.98 8.02
C LEU A 71 1.47 0.96 9.24
N GLN A 72 0.95 0.68 10.43
CA GLN A 72 1.71 0.64 11.69
C GLN A 72 2.29 -0.74 12.04
N GLN A 73 2.17 -1.75 11.16
CA GLN A 73 2.74 -3.08 11.44
C GLN A 73 4.25 -3.03 11.68
N GLY A 74 4.67 -3.62 12.80
CA GLY A 74 6.08 -3.75 13.21
C GLY A 74 6.79 -4.98 12.64
N GLY A 75 7.91 -5.34 13.28
CA GLY A 75 8.67 -6.57 13.00
C GLY A 75 9.13 -6.68 11.54
N ALA A 76 9.00 -7.89 10.98
CA ALA A 76 9.44 -8.18 9.60
C ALA A 76 8.75 -7.30 8.54
N VAL A 77 7.51 -6.86 8.78
CA VAL A 77 6.79 -5.96 7.86
C VAL A 77 7.44 -4.59 7.83
N LYS A 78 7.72 -4.02 9.01
CA LYS A 78 8.44 -2.74 9.11
C LYS A 78 9.81 -2.83 8.46
N GLU A 79 10.59 -3.87 8.75
CA GLU A 79 11.90 -4.06 8.13
C GLU A 79 11.81 -4.22 6.61
N GLY A 80 10.79 -4.92 6.12
CA GLY A 80 10.50 -5.05 4.70
C GLY A 80 10.15 -3.71 4.06
N ARG A 81 9.33 -2.89 4.72
CA ARG A 81 8.96 -1.53 4.31
C ARG A 81 10.19 -0.62 4.22
N ASP A 82 11.03 -0.63 5.26
CA ASP A 82 12.27 0.17 5.31
C ASP A 82 13.25 -0.23 4.18
N LYS A 83 13.32 -1.52 3.83
CA LYS A 83 14.11 -2.01 2.68
C LYS A 83 13.48 -1.63 1.35
N PHE A 84 12.18 -1.79 1.21
CA PHE A 84 11.42 -1.46 0.01
C PHE A 84 11.57 0.02 -0.35
N GLN A 85 11.43 0.92 0.61
CA GLN A 85 11.58 2.38 0.43
C GLN A 85 12.98 2.79 -0.07
N LYS A 86 14.02 1.97 0.16
CA LYS A 86 15.35 2.24 -0.40
C LYS A 86 15.45 1.90 -1.88
N LEU A 87 14.57 1.04 -2.39
CA LEU A 87 14.60 0.50 -3.76
C LEU A 87 13.62 1.19 -4.70
N VAL A 88 12.67 1.95 -4.17
CA VAL A 88 11.63 2.60 -4.95
C VAL A 88 11.49 4.07 -4.58
N ASN A 89 10.78 4.82 -5.42
CA ASN A 89 10.25 6.14 -5.11
C ASN A 89 8.73 6.07 -5.21
N LEU A 90 8.01 6.60 -4.22
CA LEU A 90 6.56 6.72 -4.31
C LEU A 90 6.22 7.82 -5.32
N GLU A 91 5.49 7.47 -6.38
CA GLU A 91 5.11 8.40 -7.45
C GLU A 91 3.71 8.97 -7.22
N SER A 92 2.80 8.11 -6.76
CA SER A 92 1.43 8.53 -6.45
C SER A 92 0.83 7.59 -5.43
N CYS A 93 0.07 8.15 -4.48
CA CYS A 93 -0.81 7.40 -3.60
C CYS A 93 -2.20 8.02 -3.64
N VAL A 94 -3.22 7.17 -3.67
CA VAL A 94 -4.63 7.57 -3.57
C VAL A 94 -5.27 6.76 -2.46
N ILE A 95 -5.90 7.44 -1.51
CA ILE A 95 -6.72 6.82 -0.48
C ILE A 95 -8.18 7.19 -0.75
N SER A 96 -9.05 6.20 -0.92
CA SER A 96 -10.45 6.44 -1.27
C SER A 96 -11.41 5.84 -0.26
N GLY A 97 -12.51 6.51 0.03
CA GLY A 97 -13.52 6.02 0.98
C GLY A 97 -14.57 7.08 1.35
N PRO A 98 -15.47 6.77 2.28
CA PRO A 98 -16.40 7.74 2.87
C PRO A 98 -15.63 8.87 3.59
N GLN A 99 -16.19 10.08 3.58
CA GLN A 99 -15.56 11.25 4.21
C GLN A 99 -15.19 11.00 5.69
N GLU A 100 -16.11 10.40 6.46
CA GLU A 100 -15.91 10.08 7.88
C GLU A 100 -14.74 9.12 8.15
N GLU A 101 -14.40 8.24 7.19
CA GLU A 101 -13.25 7.35 7.28
C GLU A 101 -11.96 8.06 6.85
N LEU A 102 -12.03 8.86 5.79
CA LEU A 102 -10.89 9.66 5.31
C LEU A 102 -10.44 10.68 6.36
N ASP A 103 -11.37 11.25 7.13
CA ASP A 103 -11.06 12.17 8.20
C ASP A 103 -10.18 11.55 9.31
N LYS A 104 -10.23 10.22 9.47
CA LYS A 104 -9.42 9.45 10.44
C LYS A 104 -8.01 9.14 9.94
N LEU A 105 -7.72 9.39 8.64
CA LEU A 105 -6.50 9.00 7.93
C LEU A 105 -5.65 10.21 7.51
N LYS A 106 -5.85 11.39 8.11
CA LYS A 106 -5.16 12.63 7.71
C LYS A 106 -3.65 12.52 7.83
N ASP A 107 -3.17 11.90 8.91
CA ASP A 107 -1.74 11.72 9.15
C ASP A 107 -1.13 10.75 8.15
N GLU A 108 -1.81 9.62 7.91
CA GLU A 108 -1.39 8.61 6.95
C GLU A 108 -1.41 9.15 5.51
N ALA A 109 -2.43 9.95 5.16
CA ALA A 109 -2.49 10.62 3.88
C ALA A 109 -1.34 11.62 3.71
N ALA A 110 -0.98 12.37 4.76
CA ALA A 110 0.15 13.28 4.72
C ALA A 110 1.50 12.54 4.58
N GLU A 111 1.70 11.46 5.33
CA GLU A 111 2.93 10.64 5.28
C GLU A 111 3.18 10.09 3.87
N TYR A 112 2.13 9.63 3.20
CA TYR A 112 2.21 9.07 1.84
C TYR A 112 2.01 10.12 0.74
N ASN A 113 1.91 11.41 1.07
CA ASN A 113 1.52 12.48 0.15
C ASN A 113 0.34 12.06 -0.75
N ALA A 114 -0.65 11.43 -0.13
CA ALA A 114 -1.75 10.78 -0.81
C ALA A 114 -2.86 11.76 -1.15
N ILE A 115 -3.44 11.59 -2.33
CA ILE A 115 -4.68 12.26 -2.70
C ILE A 115 -5.83 11.51 -2.06
N THR A 116 -6.62 12.17 -1.21
CA THR A 116 -7.85 11.59 -0.66
C THR A 116 -9.01 11.76 -1.64
N ARG A 117 -9.71 10.67 -1.96
CA ARG A 117 -10.87 10.68 -2.86
C ARG A 117 -12.12 10.19 -2.15
N ILE A 118 -13.09 11.08 -1.99
CA ILE A 118 -14.40 10.70 -1.44
C ILE A 118 -15.10 9.79 -2.45
N ILE A 119 -15.57 8.64 -1.98
CA ILE A 119 -16.47 7.77 -2.75
C ILE A 119 -17.83 7.87 -2.10
N PHE A 120 -18.81 8.36 -2.86
CA PHE A 120 -20.21 8.28 -2.47
C PHE A 120 -20.68 6.86 -2.73
N ALA A 121 -21.21 6.19 -1.70
CA ALA A 121 -22.01 4.99 -1.93
C ALA A 121 -23.23 5.43 -2.74
N HIS A 122 -23.30 5.03 -4.02
CA HIS A 122 -24.58 4.99 -4.72
C HIS A 122 -25.33 3.81 -4.11
N ILE A 123 -26.24 4.13 -3.18
CA ILE A 123 -27.24 3.22 -2.65
C ILE A 123 -28.34 3.08 -3.71
#